data_AF-A0AAV5YUD2-F1
#
_entry.id   AF-A0AAV5YUD2-F1
#
_cell.length_a   1.000
_cell.length_b   1.000
_cell.length_c   1.000
_cell.angle_alpha   90.00
_cell.angle_beta   90.00
_cell.angle_gamma   90.00
#
_symmetry.space_group_name_H-M   'P 1'
#
loop_
_entity.id
_entity.type
_entity.pdbx_description
1 polymer ?
#
loop_
_entity_poly.entity_id
_entity_poly.type
_entity_poly.pdbx_seq_one_letter_code
_entity_poly.pdbx_strand_id
1 'polypeptide(L)'
;SPSQLIKQAGAAADGSYHILFFLPWFPEAMPDGKLAKAFVDEWAKRGHPFEGLTEGFRGHDGVLTAVEGIRIAGKAEPKAVQAALWQVNVMGLNGPIKFEKDGPAGKESGQSKPSIFIVQVKDGKIALPAFAAKK
;
A
#
# COMPACT_ATOMS: atom_id res chain seq x y z
N SER A 1 -6.72 -1.15 12.05
CA SER A 1 -5.61 -0.18 11.90
C SER A 1 -5.12 0.28 13.27
N PRO A 2 -3.91 0.86 13.41
CA PRO A 2 -3.41 1.35 14.70
C PRO A 2 -4.32 2.40 15.35
N SER A 3 -5.02 3.23 14.57
CA SER A 3 -5.97 4.21 15.10
C SER A 3 -7.20 3.55 15.74
N GLN A 4 -7.69 2.44 15.17
CA GLN A 4 -8.76 1.64 15.78
C GLN A 4 -8.29 0.97 17.06
N LEU A 5 -7.05 0.48 17.11
CA LEU A 5 -6.47 -0.08 18.34
C LEU A 5 -6.43 0.97 19.45
N ILE A 6 -5.98 2.19 19.16
CA ILE A 6 -6.01 3.31 20.13
C ILE A 6 -7.44 3.55 20.65
N LYS A 7 -8.45 3.56 19.76
CA LYS A 7 -9.86 3.75 20.16
C LYS A 7 -10.37 2.64 21.08
N GLN A 8 -9.90 1.40 20.91
CA GLN A 8 -10.38 0.23 21.65
C GLN A 8 -9.62 0.00 22.96
N ALA A 9 -8.30 0.17 22.93
CA ALA A 9 -7.40 -0.15 24.05
C ALA A 9 -6.98 1.07 24.89
N GLY A 10 -7.23 2.29 24.40
CA GLY A 10 -6.84 3.52 25.07
C GLY A 10 -5.34 3.55 25.38
N ALA A 11 -4.99 3.92 26.61
CA ALA A 11 -3.61 4.01 27.08
C ALA A 11 -2.83 2.69 26.98
N ALA A 12 -3.51 1.53 26.94
CA ALA A 12 -2.83 0.24 26.78
C ALA A 12 -2.22 0.05 25.38
N ALA A 13 -2.59 0.88 24.40
CA ALA A 13 -1.97 0.86 23.07
C ALA A 13 -0.61 1.59 23.04
N ASP A 14 -0.31 2.46 24.01
CA ASP A 14 0.90 3.28 23.99
C ASP A 14 2.18 2.43 24.05
N GLY A 15 3.18 2.81 23.27
CA GLY A 15 4.44 2.09 23.13
C GLY A 15 4.43 0.94 22.12
N SER A 16 3.27 0.54 21.59
CA SER A 16 3.18 -0.52 20.59
C SER A 16 3.70 -0.08 19.21
N TYR A 17 4.25 -1.04 18.46
CA TYR A 17 4.73 -0.87 17.09
C TYR A 17 3.88 -1.68 16.12
N HIS A 18 3.63 -1.12 14.93
CA HIS A 18 2.73 -1.72 13.94
C HIS A 18 3.37 -1.71 12.57
N ILE A 19 3.36 -2.89 11.95
CA ILE A 19 3.73 -3.05 10.55
C ILE A 19 2.58 -2.56 9.68
N LEU A 20 2.88 -1.67 8.74
CA LEU A 20 1.94 -1.13 7.78
C LEU A 20 2.50 -1.18 6.37
N PHE A 21 1.58 -1.20 5.41
CA PHE A 21 1.86 -1.18 3.98
C PHE A 21 1.45 0.15 3.33
N PHE A 22 0.73 0.99 4.06
CA PHE A 22 0.37 2.33 3.63
C PHE A 22 0.29 3.24 4.85
N LEU A 23 0.83 4.46 4.76
CA LEU A 23 0.89 5.44 5.84
C LEU A 23 -0.05 6.61 5.56
N PRO A 24 -1.38 6.48 5.71
CA PRO A 24 -2.31 7.56 5.40
C PRO A 24 -2.13 8.80 6.29
N TRP A 25 -1.50 8.65 7.45
CA TRP A 25 -1.15 9.77 8.34
C TRP A 25 0.08 10.55 7.90
N PHE A 26 0.94 9.92 7.09
CA PHE A 26 2.21 10.47 6.62
C PHE A 26 2.37 10.16 5.12
N PRO A 27 1.46 10.62 4.26
CA PRO A 27 1.52 10.28 2.83
C PRO A 27 2.85 10.70 2.21
N GLU A 28 3.47 11.77 2.69
CA GLU A 28 4.78 12.27 2.24
C GLU A 28 5.94 11.31 2.51
N ALA A 29 5.77 10.37 3.45
CA ALA A 29 6.75 9.33 3.76
C ALA A 29 6.64 8.09 2.86
N MET A 30 5.63 8.03 1.98
CA MET A 30 5.45 6.95 1.02
C MET A 30 6.46 7.05 -0.14
N PRO A 31 6.69 5.95 -0.90
CA PRO A 31 7.63 5.94 -2.01
C PRO A 31 7.33 7.02 -3.07
N ASP A 32 6.05 7.29 -3.31
CA ASP A 32 5.58 8.48 -4.03
C ASP A 32 4.62 9.27 -3.14
N GLY A 33 5.15 10.29 -2.46
CA GLY A 33 4.38 11.10 -1.53
C GLY A 33 3.30 11.97 -2.21
N LYS A 34 3.48 12.35 -3.47
CA LYS A 34 2.47 13.12 -4.21
C LYS A 34 1.28 12.24 -4.57
N LEU A 35 1.55 11.04 -5.08
CA LEU A 35 0.51 10.05 -5.37
C LEU A 35 -0.24 9.66 -4.10
N ALA A 36 0.47 9.36 -3.01
CA ALA A 36 -0.14 9.02 -1.73
C ALA A 36 -1.02 10.15 -1.19
N LYS A 37 -0.55 11.39 -1.24
CA LYS A 37 -1.34 12.55 -0.82
C LYS A 37 -2.60 12.72 -1.66
N ALA A 38 -2.48 12.63 -2.99
CA ALA A 38 -3.63 12.72 -3.89
C ALA A 38 -4.70 11.65 -3.58
N PHE A 39 -4.27 10.41 -3.28
CA PHE A 39 -5.18 9.34 -2.89
C PHE A 39 -5.90 9.63 -1.56
N VAL A 40 -5.17 10.06 -0.52
CA VAL A 40 -5.77 10.43 0.78
C VAL A 40 -6.74 11.59 0.64
N ASP A 41 -6.37 12.63 -0.10
CA ASP A 41 -7.20 13.82 -0.30
C ASP A 41 -8.50 13.47 -1.06
N GLU A 42 -8.42 12.66 -2.12
CA GLU A 42 -9.60 12.22 -2.89
C GLU A 42 -10.49 11.27 -2.08
N TRP A 43 -9.91 10.39 -1.26
CA TRP A 43 -10.66 9.54 -0.33
C TRP A 43 -11.47 10.36 0.67
N ALA A 44 -10.84 11.37 1.29
CA ALA A 44 -11.48 12.27 2.24
C ALA A 44 -12.59 13.10 1.57
N LYS A 45 -12.32 13.63 0.36
CA LYS A 45 -13.30 14.38 -0.44
C LYS A 45 -14.54 13.56 -0.77
N ARG A 46 -14.41 12.24 -0.96
CA ARG A 46 -15.53 11.32 -1.19
C ARG A 46 -16.29 10.93 0.08
N GLY A 47 -15.86 11.40 1.26
CA GLY A 47 -16.51 11.12 2.53
C GLY A 47 -16.34 9.67 3.00
N HIS A 48 -15.33 8.96 2.50
CA HIS A 48 -15.06 7.59 2.95
C HIS A 48 -14.43 7.57 4.35
N PRO A 49 -14.72 6.57 5.19
CA PRO A 49 -14.10 6.45 6.52
C PRO A 49 -12.58 6.38 6.44
N PHE A 50 -11.88 7.20 7.23
CA PHE A 50 -10.42 7.27 7.22
C PHE A 50 -9.78 5.90 7.49
N GLU A 51 -10.39 5.10 8.38
CA GLU A 51 -9.93 3.76 8.72
C GLU A 51 -9.85 2.81 7.52
N GLY A 52 -10.64 3.07 6.47
CA GLY A 52 -10.62 2.27 5.25
C GLY A 52 -9.38 2.51 4.37
N LEU A 53 -8.61 3.57 4.59
CA LEU A 53 -7.41 3.88 3.78
C LEU A 53 -6.35 2.77 3.87
N THR A 54 -6.22 2.09 5.02
CA THR A 54 -5.20 1.05 5.20
C THR A 54 -5.45 -0.21 4.36
N GLU A 55 -6.67 -0.42 3.85
CA GLU A 55 -6.95 -1.49 2.88
C GLU A 55 -7.36 -0.96 1.51
N GLY A 56 -7.96 0.23 1.45
CA GLY A 56 -8.44 0.86 0.21
C GLY A 56 -7.32 1.08 -0.81
N PHE A 57 -6.09 1.34 -0.36
CA PHE A 57 -4.94 1.46 -1.25
C PHE A 57 -4.68 0.17 -2.06
N ARG A 58 -5.01 -1.02 -1.51
CA ARG A 58 -4.84 -2.30 -2.23
C ARG A 58 -5.81 -2.42 -3.38
N GLY A 59 -7.04 -1.94 -3.20
CA GLY A 59 -8.03 -1.87 -4.27
C GLY A 59 -7.57 -0.93 -5.39
N HIS A 60 -7.07 0.25 -5.03
CA HIS A 60 -6.48 1.20 -5.98
C HIS A 60 -5.32 0.57 -6.77
N ASP A 61 -4.33 0.03 -6.07
CA ASP A 61 -3.13 -0.56 -6.68
C ASP A 61 -3.49 -1.81 -7.53
N GLY A 62 -4.50 -2.59 -7.11
CA GLY A 62 -5.03 -3.71 -7.89
C GLY A 62 -5.66 -3.27 -9.22
N VAL A 63 -6.43 -2.18 -9.22
CA VAL A 63 -7.01 -1.62 -10.45
C VAL A 63 -5.92 -1.04 -11.34
N LEU A 64 -4.96 -0.29 -10.79
CA LEU A 64 -3.82 0.24 -11.52
C LEU A 64 -3.03 -0.88 -12.22
N THR A 65 -2.80 -1.99 -11.51
CA THR A 65 -2.16 -3.20 -12.05
C THR A 65 -2.92 -3.78 -13.24
N ALA A 66 -4.24 -3.91 -13.13
CA ALA A 66 -5.08 -4.46 -14.19
C ALA A 66 -5.08 -3.56 -15.44
N VAL A 67 -5.18 -2.24 -15.24
CA VAL A 67 -5.11 -1.25 -16.32
C VAL A 67 -3.77 -1.34 -17.05
N GLU A 68 -2.66 -1.41 -16.31
CA GLU A 68 -1.33 -1.53 -16.91
C GLU A 68 -1.16 -2.85 -17.66
N GLY A 69 -1.64 -3.97 -17.10
CA GLY A 69 -1.61 -5.27 -17.77
C GLY A 69 -2.38 -5.27 -19.09
N ILE A 70 -3.57 -4.64 -19.12
CA ILE A 70 -4.36 -4.49 -20.35
C ILE A 70 -3.63 -3.60 -21.36
N ARG A 71 -3.03 -2.48 -20.91
CA ARG A 71 -2.25 -1.57 -21.76
C ARG A 71 -1.09 -2.29 -22.44
N ILE A 72 -0.31 -3.05 -21.68
CA ILE A 72 0.83 -3.84 -22.19
C ILE A 72 0.34 -4.93 -23.16
N ALA A 73 -0.76 -5.60 -22.84
CA ALA A 73 -1.33 -6.64 -23.71
C ALA A 73 -1.87 -6.09 -25.04
N GLY A 74 -2.24 -4.81 -25.10
CA GLY A 74 -2.86 -4.16 -26.25
C GLY A 74 -4.30 -4.62 -26.53
N LYS A 75 -4.85 -5.55 -25.72
CA LYS A 75 -6.19 -6.10 -25.83
C LYS A 75 -6.65 -6.71 -24.51
N ALA A 76 -7.96 -6.73 -24.28
CA ALA A 76 -8.59 -7.27 -23.07
C ALA A 76 -8.84 -8.80 -23.15
N GLU A 77 -7.92 -9.57 -23.75
CA GLU A 77 -8.03 -11.03 -23.78
C GLU A 77 -7.32 -11.66 -22.57
N PRO A 78 -7.96 -12.59 -21.83
CA PRO A 78 -7.41 -13.09 -20.56
C PRO A 78 -5.99 -13.64 -20.64
N LYS A 79 -5.67 -14.45 -21.65
CA LYS A 79 -4.32 -15.01 -21.84
C LYS A 79 -3.28 -13.94 -22.16
N ALA A 80 -3.65 -12.93 -22.94
CA ALA A 80 -2.75 -11.83 -23.29
C ALA A 80 -2.46 -10.96 -22.06
N VAL A 81 -3.49 -10.62 -21.28
CA VAL A 81 -3.35 -9.87 -20.01
C VAL A 81 -2.51 -10.66 -19.01
N GLN A 82 -2.77 -11.96 -18.85
CA GLN A 82 -1.97 -12.81 -17.96
C GLN A 82 -0.47 -12.81 -18.33
N ALA A 83 -0.15 -12.91 -19.62
CA ALA A 83 1.24 -12.84 -20.08
C ALA A 83 1.84 -11.43 -19.86
N ALA A 84 1.04 -10.38 -20.05
CA ALA A 84 1.44 -9.00 -19.84
C ALA A 84 1.67 -8.63 -18.38
N LEU A 85 0.98 -9.28 -17.43
CA LEU A 85 1.18 -9.04 -15.99
C LEU A 85 2.64 -9.25 -15.56
N TRP A 86 3.37 -10.19 -16.17
CA TRP A 86 4.80 -10.39 -15.89
C TRP A 86 5.69 -9.20 -16.28
N GLN A 87 5.18 -8.29 -17.10
CA GLN A 87 5.90 -7.10 -17.57
C GLN A 87 5.45 -5.82 -16.84
N VAL A 88 4.44 -5.90 -15.97
CA VAL A 88 3.97 -4.76 -15.18
C VAL A 88 5.11 -4.24 -14.30
N ASN A 89 5.34 -2.94 -14.38
CA ASN A 89 6.29 -2.20 -13.55
C ASN A 89 5.82 -0.76 -13.44
N VAL A 90 4.98 -0.47 -12.44
CA VAL A 90 4.41 0.85 -12.20
C VAL A 90 4.55 1.26 -10.75
N MET A 91 4.63 2.55 -10.46
CA MET A 91 4.61 3.04 -9.09
C MET A 91 3.18 2.99 -8.53
N GLY A 92 2.96 2.18 -7.50
CA GLY A 92 1.72 2.17 -6.72
C GLY A 92 1.84 2.99 -5.43
N LEU A 93 0.76 3.02 -4.64
CA LEU A 93 0.74 3.72 -3.35
C LEU A 93 1.74 3.11 -2.36
N ASN A 94 1.96 1.79 -2.43
CA ASN A 94 2.90 1.06 -1.58
C ASN A 94 4.25 0.76 -2.28
N GLY A 95 4.63 1.60 -3.24
CA GLY A 95 5.87 1.43 -3.99
C GLY A 95 5.67 0.67 -5.31
N PRO A 96 6.78 0.24 -5.95
CA PRO A 96 6.72 -0.38 -7.27
C PRO A 96 5.90 -1.67 -7.27
N ILE A 97 4.91 -1.73 -8.15
CA ILE A 97 4.15 -2.93 -8.46
C ILE A 97 4.84 -3.62 -9.61
N LYS A 98 5.50 -4.73 -9.28
CA LYS A 98 6.15 -5.65 -10.21
C LYS A 98 5.98 -7.07 -9.70
N PHE A 99 5.82 -8.03 -10.61
CA PHE A 99 5.71 -9.44 -10.27
C PHE A 99 7.02 -10.17 -10.51
N GLU A 100 7.53 -10.79 -9.45
CA GLU A 100 8.67 -11.68 -9.51
C GLU A 100 8.16 -13.13 -9.40
N LYS A 101 8.82 -14.02 -10.14
CA LYS A 101 8.55 -15.45 -10.03
C LYS A 101 9.01 -15.94 -8.67
N ASP A 102 8.10 -16.55 -7.93
CA ASP A 102 8.38 -17.14 -6.63
C ASP A 102 7.79 -18.55 -6.53
N GLY A 103 8.55 -19.47 -5.95
CA GLY A 103 8.22 -20.89 -5.81
C GLY A 103 8.88 -21.82 -6.84
N PRO A 104 8.47 -23.10 -6.90
CA PRO A 104 9.10 -24.12 -7.73
C PRO A 104 9.01 -23.82 -9.23
N ALA A 105 10.04 -24.18 -9.99
CA ALA A 105 10.06 -24.03 -11.44
C ALA A 105 8.84 -24.72 -12.11
N GLY A 106 8.14 -23.98 -12.97
CA GLY A 106 6.90 -24.43 -13.62
C GLY A 106 5.63 -24.32 -12.75
N LYS A 107 5.76 -23.83 -11.51
CA LYS A 107 4.66 -23.55 -10.57
C LYS A 107 4.85 -22.20 -9.88
N GLU A 108 5.58 -21.28 -10.51
CA GLU A 108 5.87 -19.99 -9.93
C GLU A 108 4.61 -19.15 -9.80
N SER A 109 4.41 -18.60 -8.61
CA SER A 109 3.46 -17.52 -8.37
C SER A 109 4.07 -16.18 -8.79
N GLY A 110 3.23 -15.21 -9.13
CA GLY A 110 3.65 -13.82 -9.32
C GLY A 110 3.48 -13.08 -8.01
N GLN A 111 4.55 -12.90 -7.25
CA GLN A 111 4.51 -12.12 -6.01
C GLN A 111 5.12 -10.73 -6.24
N SER A 112 4.45 -9.71 -5.73
CA SER A 112 5.01 -8.37 -5.65
C SER A 112 5.64 -8.14 -4.30
N LYS A 113 6.77 -7.42 -4.27
CA LYS A 113 7.49 -7.06 -3.03
C LYS A 113 7.10 -5.64 -2.62
N PRO A 114 6.16 -5.47 -1.67
CA PRO A 114 5.73 -4.16 -1.25
C PRO A 114 6.79 -3.46 -0.39
N SER A 115 6.65 -2.15 -0.24
CA SER A 115 7.30 -1.45 0.86
C SER A 115 6.65 -1.85 2.20
N ILE A 116 7.44 -1.85 3.27
CA ILE A 116 6.97 -2.15 4.62
C ILE A 116 7.40 -1.00 5.52
N PHE A 117 6.45 -0.50 6.31
CA PHE A 117 6.63 0.62 7.20
C PHE A 117 6.34 0.19 8.63
N ILE A 118 6.96 0.89 9.58
CA ILE A 118 6.68 0.73 11.00
C ILE A 118 6.18 2.07 11.52
N VAL A 119 5.06 2.05 12.23
CA VAL A 119 4.59 3.18 13.04
C VAL A 119 4.58 2.80 14.51
N GLN A 120 4.67 3.81 15.37
CA GLN A 120 4.54 3.66 16.81
C GLN A 120 3.27 4.36 17.30
N VAL A 121 2.61 3.78 18.30
CA VAL A 121 1.65 4.54 19.11
C VAL A 121 2.41 5.24 20.23
N LYS A 122 2.38 6.57 20.21
CA LYS A 122 3.05 7.44 21.19
C LYS A 122 2.08 8.50 21.67
N ASP A 123 1.88 8.59 22.98
CA ASP A 123 0.99 9.56 23.63
C ASP A 123 -0.43 9.55 23.03
N GLY A 124 -0.99 8.36 22.83
CA GLY A 124 -2.31 8.14 22.22
C GLY A 124 -2.41 8.50 20.73
N LYS A 125 -1.28 8.72 20.04
CA LYS A 125 -1.23 9.13 18.63
C LYS A 125 -0.32 8.23 17.82
N ILE A 126 -0.58 8.17 16.52
CA ILE A 126 0.31 7.48 15.58
C ILE A 126 1.47 8.41 15.27
N ALA A 127 2.69 7.90 15.36
CA ALA A 127 3.92 8.60 15.07
C ALA A 127 4.87 7.75 14.22
N LEU A 128 5.72 8.41 13.44
CA LEU A 128 6.89 7.74 12.87
C LEU A 128 7.89 7.43 14.00
N PRO A 129 8.44 6.20 14.07
CA PRO A 129 9.43 5.86 15.08
C PRO A 129 10.67 6.75 14.97
N ALA A 130 11.30 7.07 16.11
CA ALA A 130 12.50 7.91 16.13
C ALA A 130 13.65 7.33 15.28
N PHE A 131 13.76 6.00 15.21
CA PHE A 131 14.76 5.33 14.37
C PHE A 131 14.42 5.34 12.87
N ALA A 132 13.17 5.64 12.51
CA ALA A 132 12.72 5.74 11.12
C ALA A 132 12.88 7.16 10.54
N ALA A 133 13.13 8.16 11.39
CA ALA A 133 13.49 9.50 10.93
C ALA A 133 14.84 9.44 10.21
N LYS A 134 14.85 9.72 8.91
CA LYS A 134 16.10 9.90 8.15
C LYS A 134 16.88 11.06 8.80
N LYS A 135 18.15 10.81 9.15
CA LYS A 135 19.10 11.88 9.48
C LYS A 135 19.36 12.76 8.27
#